data_AF-A0A7W9EX09-F1
#
_entry.id   AF-A0A7W9EX09-F1
#
_cell.length_a   1.000
_cell.length_b   1.000
_cell.length_c   1.000
_cell.angle_alpha   90.00
_cell.angle_beta   90.00
_cell.angle_gamma   90.00
#
_symmetry.space_group_name_H-M   'P 1'
#
loop_
_entity.id
_entity.type
_entity.pdbx_description
1 polymer ?
#
loop_
_entity_poly.entity_id
_entity_poly.type
_entity_poly.pdbx_seq_one_letter_code
_entity_poly.pdbx_strand_id
1 'polypeptide(L)'
;MISTVKRAIGRNTLLRNVIVETTAFVEKGRIRGLIDDLNGHGDPIASRLAQGIDNFAFAGLAESQAWAEKIEAQRATMLDDTSMLATGDLGAPGGHDEGQRICDVVAVSKSARAAKLLMDLCAAFAPKCILEMGTNVGVSSAYIAAGQRIAKVSGAELTTLEFSPYRANIAKKLHASLGLDHTEFVLGDFNDTLGPLLPALPSLDLAFIDGNHKYKPTLKYTDMILGASQNDVVLIYDDIRWSDGMEKAWLEIMHDPRFSVTVDLNSMGIAVRSSQSHPAYRSQRIRSLSA
;
A
#
# COMPACT_ATOMS: atom_id res chain seq x y z
N MET A 1 -35.93 -14.98 15.05
CA MET A 1 -35.44 -16.20 14.37
C MET A 1 -33.92 -16.21 14.12
N ILE A 2 -33.23 -15.05 14.07
CA ILE A 2 -31.76 -14.96 13.91
C ILE A 2 -31.00 -15.11 15.24
N SER A 3 -31.65 -14.89 16.39
CA SER A 3 -31.04 -15.01 17.72
C SER A 3 -30.85 -16.46 18.21
N THR A 4 -31.61 -17.42 17.69
CA THR A 4 -31.52 -18.84 18.06
C THR A 4 -30.37 -19.55 17.33
N VAL A 5 -29.97 -19.07 16.15
CA VAL A 5 -28.92 -19.70 15.34
C VAL A 5 -27.52 -19.44 15.95
N LYS A 6 -27.30 -18.30 16.60
CA LYS A 6 -26.00 -17.98 17.23
C LYS A 6 -25.61 -18.93 18.38
N ARG A 7 -26.55 -19.60 19.05
CA ARG A 7 -26.25 -20.57 20.12
C ARG A 7 -25.93 -21.98 19.62
N ALA A 8 -26.24 -22.31 18.37
CA ALA A 8 -25.93 -23.62 17.77
C ALA A 8 -24.55 -23.68 17.08
N ILE A 9 -23.96 -22.52 16.76
CA ILE A 9 -22.69 -22.39 16.00
C ILE A 9 -21.45 -22.75 16.85
N GLY A 10 -21.58 -22.85 18.17
CA GLY A 10 -20.45 -23.02 19.08
C GLY A 10 -19.74 -24.38 19.07
N ARG A 11 -20.25 -25.41 18.37
CA ARG A 11 -19.71 -26.79 18.48
C ARG A 11 -19.58 -27.60 17.19
N ASN A 12 -19.90 -27.05 16.01
CA ASN A 12 -19.88 -27.85 14.77
C ASN A 12 -18.83 -27.35 13.78
N THR A 13 -17.65 -27.96 13.84
CA THR A 13 -16.47 -27.66 13.00
C THR A 13 -16.77 -27.78 11.49
N LEU A 14 -17.64 -28.72 11.09
CA LEU A 14 -18.05 -28.89 9.70
C LEU A 14 -18.85 -27.69 9.17
N LEU A 15 -19.79 -27.16 9.96
CA LEU A 15 -20.56 -25.97 9.57
C LEU A 15 -19.69 -24.71 9.51
N ARG A 16 -18.69 -24.58 10.40
CA ARG A 16 -17.69 -23.50 10.30
C ARG A 16 -16.85 -23.63 9.03
N ASN A 17 -16.35 -24.83 8.72
CA ASN A 17 -15.54 -25.05 7.54
C ASN A 17 -16.34 -24.79 6.25
N VAL A 18 -17.59 -25.24 6.18
CA VAL A 18 -18.48 -24.96 5.04
C VAL A 18 -18.75 -23.46 4.89
N ILE A 19 -18.98 -22.72 5.99
CA ILE A 19 -19.17 -21.25 5.92
C ILE A 19 -17.88 -20.55 5.48
N VAL A 20 -16.72 -20.95 5.98
CA VAL A 20 -15.42 -20.38 5.61
C VAL A 20 -15.11 -20.65 4.13
N GLU A 21 -15.31 -21.88 3.66
CA GLU A 21 -15.09 -22.25 2.26
C GLU A 21 -16.08 -21.55 1.32
N THR A 22 -17.36 -21.47 1.70
CA THR A 22 -18.37 -20.75 0.90
C THR A 22 -18.05 -19.26 0.82
N THR A 23 -17.59 -18.65 1.92
CA THR A 23 -17.19 -17.24 1.95
C THR A 23 -15.96 -17.01 1.07
N ALA A 24 -14.94 -17.85 1.19
CA ALA A 24 -13.74 -17.78 0.37
C ALA A 24 -14.03 -18.00 -1.13
N PHE A 25 -14.97 -18.87 -1.47
CA PHE A 25 -15.40 -19.11 -2.85
C PHE A 25 -16.09 -17.87 -3.45
N VAL A 26 -17.05 -17.28 -2.73
CA VAL A 26 -17.74 -16.05 -3.17
C VAL A 26 -16.76 -14.89 -3.31
N GLU A 27 -15.79 -14.77 -2.41
CA GLU A 27 -14.74 -13.76 -2.46
C GLU A 27 -13.84 -13.93 -3.69
N LYS A 28 -13.34 -15.14 -3.95
CA LYS A 28 -12.55 -15.42 -5.16
C LYS A 28 -13.33 -15.10 -6.44
N GLY A 29 -14.63 -15.40 -6.47
CA GLY A 29 -15.51 -15.03 -7.58
C GLY A 29 -15.59 -13.52 -7.82
N ARG A 30 -15.69 -12.72 -6.75
CA ARG A 30 -15.69 -11.24 -6.84
C ARG A 30 -14.36 -10.69 -7.35
N ILE A 31 -13.24 -11.25 -6.87
CA ILE A 31 -11.90 -10.84 -7.34
C ILE A 31 -11.75 -11.18 -8.83
N ARG A 32 -12.23 -12.36 -9.27
CA ARG A 32 -12.20 -12.74 -10.69
C ARG A 32 -13.02 -11.78 -11.55
N GLY A 33 -14.24 -11.45 -11.12
CA GLY A 33 -15.08 -10.46 -11.81
C GLY A 33 -14.42 -9.08 -11.91
N LEU A 34 -13.75 -8.60 -10.85
CA LEU A 34 -12.97 -7.37 -10.91
C LEU A 34 -11.83 -7.45 -11.94
N ILE A 35 -11.08 -8.56 -11.97
CA ILE A 35 -10.00 -8.76 -12.96
C ILE A 35 -10.56 -8.76 -14.38
N ASP A 36 -11.68 -9.44 -14.61
CA ASP A 36 -12.33 -9.53 -15.91
C ASP A 36 -12.82 -8.14 -16.38
N ASP A 37 -13.45 -7.37 -15.48
CA ASP A 37 -13.88 -5.99 -15.75
C ASP A 37 -12.70 -5.07 -16.11
N LEU A 38 -11.61 -5.14 -15.34
CA LEU A 38 -10.41 -4.33 -15.58
C LEU A 38 -9.74 -4.68 -16.91
N ASN A 39 -9.71 -5.96 -17.27
CA ASN A 39 -9.20 -6.41 -18.57
C ASN A 39 -10.14 -6.00 -19.72
N GLY A 40 -11.46 -5.99 -19.49
CA GLY A 40 -12.47 -5.54 -20.44
C GLY A 40 -12.51 -4.03 -20.65
N HIS A 41 -11.88 -3.25 -19.77
CA HIS A 41 -11.84 -1.78 -19.84
C HIS A 41 -11.16 -1.24 -21.10
N GLY A 42 -10.16 -1.96 -21.62
CA GLY A 42 -9.40 -1.57 -22.81
C GLY A 42 -8.26 -0.57 -22.56
N ASP A 43 -8.09 -0.07 -21.33
CA ASP A 43 -6.96 0.78 -20.93
C ASP A 43 -5.77 -0.09 -20.49
N PRO A 44 -4.58 0.00 -21.10
CA PRO A 44 -3.43 -0.82 -20.74
C PRO A 44 -3.03 -0.75 -19.26
N ILE A 45 -3.21 0.41 -18.60
CA ILE A 45 -2.90 0.54 -17.18
C ILE A 45 -3.94 -0.19 -16.30
N ALA A 46 -5.19 -0.30 -16.75
CA ALA A 46 -6.21 -1.11 -16.09
C ALA A 46 -5.86 -2.61 -16.18
N SER A 47 -5.35 -3.08 -17.32
CA SER A 47 -4.86 -4.45 -17.46
C SER A 47 -3.65 -4.75 -16.55
N ARG A 48 -2.74 -3.78 -16.34
CA ARG A 48 -1.65 -3.94 -15.36
C ARG A 48 -2.17 -4.04 -13.93
N LEU A 49 -3.19 -3.25 -13.57
CA LEU A 49 -3.87 -3.37 -12.28
C LEU A 49 -4.47 -4.77 -12.12
N ALA A 50 -5.17 -5.26 -13.14
CA ALA A 50 -5.74 -6.61 -13.16
C ALA A 50 -4.66 -7.68 -12.97
N GLN A 51 -3.52 -7.55 -13.65
CA GLN A 51 -2.37 -8.46 -13.52
C GLN A 51 -1.78 -8.46 -12.10
N GLY A 52 -1.62 -7.28 -11.48
CA GLY A 52 -1.12 -7.18 -10.10
C GLY A 52 -2.06 -7.85 -9.10
N ILE A 53 -3.38 -7.66 -9.28
CA ILE A 53 -4.40 -8.31 -8.46
C ILE A 53 -4.41 -9.84 -8.69
N ASP A 54 -4.29 -10.31 -9.93
CA ASP A 54 -4.22 -11.75 -10.24
C ASP A 54 -2.95 -12.40 -9.67
N ASN A 55 -1.80 -11.73 -9.79
CA ASN A 55 -0.53 -12.17 -9.22
C ASN A 55 -0.64 -12.40 -7.70
N PHE A 56 -1.28 -11.45 -7.01
CA PHE A 56 -1.50 -11.52 -5.58
C PHE A 56 -2.52 -12.61 -5.19
N ALA A 57 -3.67 -12.65 -5.87
CA ALA A 57 -4.80 -13.45 -5.42
C ALA A 57 -4.75 -14.91 -5.90
N PHE A 58 -4.10 -15.19 -7.02
CA PHE A 58 -4.19 -16.49 -7.69
C PHE A 58 -2.86 -17.03 -8.20
N ALA A 59 -2.06 -16.22 -8.91
CA ALA A 59 -0.89 -16.76 -9.60
C ALA A 59 0.27 -17.06 -8.64
N GLY A 60 0.45 -16.26 -7.58
CA GLY A 60 1.43 -16.52 -6.54
C GLY A 60 2.86 -16.57 -7.06
N LEU A 61 3.40 -15.44 -7.53
CA LEU A 61 4.76 -15.37 -8.07
C LEU A 61 5.79 -15.90 -7.06
N ALA A 62 6.57 -16.92 -7.46
CA ALA A 62 7.58 -17.54 -6.59
C ALA A 62 8.64 -16.53 -6.11
N GLU A 63 9.02 -15.58 -6.96
CA GLU A 63 9.97 -14.53 -6.61
C GLU A 63 9.39 -13.55 -5.57
N SER A 64 8.10 -13.21 -5.71
CA SER A 64 7.35 -12.41 -4.73
C SER A 64 7.31 -13.11 -3.37
N GLN A 65 7.02 -14.42 -3.35
CA GLN A 65 7.04 -15.20 -2.12
C GLN A 65 8.44 -15.21 -1.47
N ALA A 66 9.50 -15.39 -2.25
CA ALA A 66 10.87 -15.40 -1.74
C ALA A 66 11.30 -14.04 -1.15
N TRP A 67 10.87 -12.92 -1.74
CA TRP A 67 11.10 -11.60 -1.18
C TRP A 67 10.31 -11.37 0.11
N ALA A 68 9.04 -11.74 0.14
CA ALA A 68 8.21 -11.65 1.34
C ALA A 68 8.85 -12.41 2.51
N GLU A 69 9.32 -13.64 2.30
CA GLU A 69 10.00 -14.43 3.34
C GLU A 69 11.26 -13.74 3.89
N LYS A 70 12.09 -13.14 3.02
CA LYS A 70 13.28 -12.39 3.45
C LYS A 70 12.92 -11.17 4.29
N ILE A 71 11.93 -10.39 3.85
CA ILE A 71 11.49 -9.18 4.55
C ILE A 71 10.87 -9.55 5.91
N GLU A 72 10.00 -10.55 5.94
CA GLU A 72 9.35 -10.97 7.19
C GLU A 72 10.33 -11.61 8.18
N ALA A 73 11.42 -12.23 7.73
CA ALA A 73 12.49 -12.68 8.62
C ALA A 73 13.20 -11.51 9.33
N GLN A 74 13.47 -10.41 8.62
CA GLN A 74 13.99 -9.18 9.23
C GLN A 74 12.96 -8.55 10.18
N ARG A 75 11.70 -8.54 9.76
CA ARG A 75 10.59 -8.05 10.60
C ARG A 75 10.45 -8.81 11.90
N ALA A 76 10.54 -10.13 11.88
CA ALA A 76 10.51 -10.97 13.07
C ALA A 76 11.62 -10.58 14.05
N THR A 77 12.83 -10.33 13.53
CA THR A 77 13.95 -9.86 14.36
C THR A 77 13.64 -8.51 15.03
N MET A 78 13.03 -7.57 14.30
CA MET A 78 12.65 -6.26 14.87
C MET A 78 11.46 -6.36 15.86
N LEU A 79 10.58 -7.35 15.72
CA LEU A 79 9.49 -7.61 16.67
C LEU A 79 10.00 -8.16 18.01
N ASP A 80 11.15 -8.82 18.01
CA ASP A 80 11.83 -9.28 19.23
C ASP A 80 12.68 -8.19 19.90
N ASP A 81 12.93 -7.06 19.21
CA ASP A 81 13.73 -5.95 19.72
C ASP A 81 12.91 -5.03 20.65
N THR A 82 13.16 -5.17 21.95
CA THR A 82 12.50 -4.39 23.00
C THR A 82 13.24 -3.10 23.38
N SER A 83 14.29 -2.73 22.64
CA SER A 83 15.01 -1.48 22.87
C SER A 83 14.13 -0.26 22.57
N MET A 84 14.45 0.85 23.21
CA MET A 84 13.76 2.12 23.01
C MET A 84 14.09 2.68 21.62
N LEU A 85 13.06 3.11 20.88
CA LEU A 85 13.18 3.63 19.52
C LEU A 85 14.09 4.86 19.47
N ALA A 86 13.83 5.84 20.34
CA ALA A 86 14.54 7.11 20.40
C ALA A 86 15.82 7.02 21.25
N THR A 87 16.72 6.10 20.90
CA THR A 87 18.04 5.99 21.54
C THR A 87 19.12 6.62 20.67
N GLY A 88 19.91 7.53 21.23
CA GLY A 88 20.99 8.24 20.53
C GLY A 88 20.63 9.65 20.07
N ASP A 89 21.52 10.25 19.28
CA ASP A 89 21.49 11.67 18.90
C ASP A 89 21.22 11.84 17.39
N LEU A 90 20.02 11.47 16.96
CA LEU A 90 19.55 11.63 15.57
C LEU A 90 18.63 12.85 15.41
N GLY A 91 18.66 13.77 16.38
CA GLY A 91 17.73 14.89 16.51
C GLY A 91 16.64 14.63 17.55
N ALA A 92 15.78 15.64 17.79
CA ALA A 92 14.71 15.51 18.76
C ALA A 92 13.66 14.49 18.29
N PRO A 93 13.35 13.45 19.08
CA PRO A 93 12.22 12.58 18.76
C PRO A 93 10.94 13.41 18.73
N GLY A 94 10.07 13.14 17.76
CA GLY A 94 8.71 13.69 17.80
C GLY A 94 7.97 13.14 19.02
N GLY A 95 6.95 13.86 19.50
CA GLY A 95 6.11 13.37 20.60
C GLY A 95 5.45 12.00 20.34
N HIS A 96 5.38 11.58 19.07
CA HIS A 96 4.88 10.26 18.66
C HIS A 96 5.89 9.10 18.84
N ASP A 97 7.18 9.39 19.04
CA ASP A 97 8.23 8.38 19.22
C ASP A 97 8.69 8.24 20.68
N GLU A 98 8.38 9.23 21.51
CA GLU A 98 8.75 9.23 22.91
C GLU A 98 8.11 8.05 23.65
N GLY A 99 8.94 7.29 24.38
CA GLY A 99 8.48 6.13 25.13
C GLY A 99 8.14 4.89 24.29
N GLN A 100 8.28 4.94 22.96
CA GLN A 100 8.05 3.78 22.09
C GLN A 100 9.26 2.84 22.06
N ARG A 101 9.02 1.53 21.96
CA ARG A 101 10.05 0.53 21.63
C ARG A 101 10.02 0.17 20.15
N ILE A 102 11.11 -0.40 19.65
CA ILE A 102 11.22 -0.83 18.25
C ILE A 102 10.11 -1.83 17.92
N CYS A 103 9.91 -2.86 18.74
CA CYS A 103 8.85 -3.85 18.52
C CYS A 103 7.44 -3.25 18.43
N ASP A 104 7.13 -2.22 19.22
CA ASP A 104 5.81 -1.58 19.24
C ASP A 104 5.52 -0.85 17.92
N VAL A 105 6.51 -0.16 17.35
CA VAL A 105 6.35 0.54 16.06
C VAL A 105 6.38 -0.39 14.85
N VAL A 106 7.09 -1.53 14.95
CA VAL A 106 7.09 -2.58 13.93
C VAL A 106 5.75 -3.30 13.89
N ALA A 107 5.14 -3.55 15.07
CA ALA A 107 3.87 -4.26 15.19
C ALA A 107 2.70 -3.57 14.46
N VAL A 108 2.76 -2.25 14.31
CA VAL A 108 1.74 -1.47 13.59
C VAL A 108 2.09 -1.22 12.11
N SER A 109 3.19 -1.77 11.61
CA SER A 109 3.52 -1.71 10.17
C SER A 109 2.54 -2.56 9.34
N LYS A 110 2.41 -2.30 8.04
CA LYS A 110 1.47 -3.00 7.15
C LYS A 110 1.57 -4.52 7.22
N SER A 111 0.43 -5.19 7.33
CA SER A 111 0.39 -6.66 7.39
C SER A 111 1.14 -7.27 6.21
N ALA A 112 1.75 -8.44 6.39
CA ALA A 112 2.48 -9.13 5.32
C ALA A 112 1.61 -9.31 4.06
N ARG A 113 0.31 -9.57 4.25
CA ARG A 113 -0.66 -9.70 3.15
C ARG A 113 -0.87 -8.38 2.39
N ALA A 114 -1.11 -7.27 3.08
CA ALA A 114 -1.28 -5.96 2.45
C ALA A 114 0.03 -5.50 1.76
N ALA A 115 1.17 -5.68 2.43
CA ALA A 115 2.48 -5.36 1.87
C ALA A 115 2.82 -6.22 0.64
N LYS A 116 2.45 -7.50 0.64
CA LYS A 116 2.57 -8.36 -0.54
C LYS A 116 1.73 -7.86 -1.72
N LEU A 117 0.50 -7.38 -1.47
CA LEU A 117 -0.30 -6.77 -2.53
C LEU A 117 0.40 -5.53 -3.12
N LEU A 118 0.99 -4.66 -2.28
CA LEU A 118 1.79 -3.52 -2.77
C LEU A 118 2.95 -3.97 -3.65
N MET A 119 3.68 -5.01 -3.24
CA MET A 119 4.77 -5.59 -4.03
C MET A 119 4.30 -6.14 -5.37
N ASP A 120 3.20 -6.91 -5.40
CA ASP A 120 2.68 -7.51 -6.64
C ASP A 120 2.09 -6.45 -7.59
N LEU A 121 1.46 -5.40 -7.05
CA LEU A 121 1.02 -4.24 -7.82
C LEU A 121 2.22 -3.48 -8.40
N CYS A 122 3.24 -3.20 -7.58
CA CYS A 122 4.46 -2.55 -8.04
C CYS A 122 5.15 -3.36 -9.14
N ALA A 123 5.24 -4.69 -8.98
CA ALA A 123 5.80 -5.57 -9.99
C ALA A 123 5.01 -5.53 -11.32
N ALA A 124 3.68 -5.46 -11.26
CA ALA A 124 2.82 -5.42 -12.44
C ALA A 124 2.83 -4.06 -13.15
N PHE A 125 2.87 -2.95 -12.39
CA PHE A 125 2.95 -1.61 -12.97
C PHE A 125 4.33 -1.29 -13.55
N ALA A 126 5.39 -1.89 -12.97
CA ALA A 126 6.78 -1.64 -13.32
C ALA A 126 7.15 -0.13 -13.30
N PRO A 127 6.85 0.61 -12.20
CA PRO A 127 7.11 2.04 -12.12
C PRO A 127 8.62 2.33 -12.03
N LYS A 128 9.05 3.43 -12.64
CA LYS A 128 10.41 3.94 -12.51
C LYS A 128 10.55 4.89 -11.35
N CYS A 129 9.57 5.77 -11.12
CA CYS A 129 9.60 6.72 -10.02
C CYS A 129 8.44 6.45 -9.06
N ILE A 130 8.77 6.12 -7.82
CA ILE A 130 7.80 5.82 -6.77
C ILE A 130 7.95 6.79 -5.60
N LEU A 131 6.80 7.23 -5.07
CA LEU A 131 6.70 7.96 -3.82
C LEU A 131 5.98 7.10 -2.77
N GLU A 132 6.55 6.96 -1.58
CA GLU A 132 5.84 6.49 -0.39
C GLU A 132 5.71 7.67 0.59
N MET A 133 4.51 7.88 1.12
CA MET A 133 4.24 8.87 2.16
C MET A 133 3.89 8.14 3.46
N GLY A 134 4.86 8.03 4.37
CA GLY A 134 4.73 7.24 5.61
C GLY A 134 5.62 6.00 5.58
N THR A 135 6.92 6.17 5.83
CA THR A 135 7.88 5.05 5.83
C THR A 135 7.69 4.10 7.02
N ASN A 136 7.39 4.66 8.20
CA ASN A 136 7.58 3.99 9.48
C ASN A 136 8.98 3.32 9.54
N VAL A 137 9.08 2.06 9.95
CA VAL A 137 10.34 1.30 10.02
C VAL A 137 10.73 0.63 8.67
N GLY A 138 10.08 1.01 7.57
CA GLY A 138 10.50 0.66 6.21
C GLY A 138 10.00 -0.68 5.67
N VAL A 139 9.04 -1.32 6.33
CA VAL A 139 8.50 -2.61 5.87
C VAL A 139 7.78 -2.47 4.53
N SER A 140 6.82 -1.54 4.40
CA SER A 140 6.08 -1.33 3.15
C SER A 140 7.01 -0.91 2.01
N SER A 141 7.94 0.02 2.24
CA SER A 141 8.95 0.41 1.24
C SER A 141 9.86 -0.75 0.83
N ALA A 142 10.20 -1.67 1.73
CA ALA A 142 10.98 -2.86 1.36
C ALA A 142 10.20 -3.76 0.39
N TYR A 143 8.89 -3.95 0.62
CA TYR A 143 8.01 -4.69 -0.30
C TYR A 143 7.86 -3.98 -1.66
N ILE A 144 7.69 -2.65 -1.65
CA ILE A 144 7.59 -1.84 -2.88
C ILE A 144 8.90 -1.95 -3.68
N ALA A 145 10.06 -1.75 -3.05
CA ALA A 145 11.36 -1.87 -3.69
C ALA A 145 11.63 -3.29 -4.22
N ALA A 146 11.20 -4.34 -3.50
CA ALA A 146 11.23 -5.71 -4.00
C ALA A 146 10.37 -5.88 -5.27
N GLY A 147 9.20 -5.24 -5.33
CA GLY A 147 8.36 -5.19 -6.53
C GLY A 147 9.09 -4.61 -7.74
N GLN A 148 9.87 -3.54 -7.57
CA GLN A 148 10.73 -3.00 -8.64
C GLN A 148 11.79 -4.00 -9.10
N ARG A 149 12.39 -4.76 -8.17
CA ARG A 149 13.37 -5.81 -8.50
C ARG A 149 12.74 -6.92 -9.35
N ILE A 150 11.54 -7.38 -8.98
CA ILE A 150 10.79 -8.39 -9.73
C ILE A 150 10.46 -7.89 -11.15
N ALA A 151 10.05 -6.63 -11.27
CA ALA A 151 9.77 -5.99 -12.56
C ALA A 151 11.02 -5.73 -13.41
N LYS A 152 12.23 -5.83 -12.83
CA LYS A 152 13.52 -5.59 -13.49
C LYS A 152 13.62 -4.22 -14.16
N VAL A 153 13.04 -3.21 -13.52
CA VAL A 153 13.04 -1.84 -14.03
C VAL A 153 14.42 -1.21 -13.77
N SER A 154 15.17 -0.94 -14.84
CA SER A 154 16.47 -0.26 -14.75
C SER A 154 16.29 1.23 -14.43
N GLY A 155 17.09 1.73 -13.49
CA GLY A 155 17.04 3.14 -13.07
C GLY A 155 15.77 3.50 -12.30
N ALA A 156 15.13 2.51 -11.66
CA ALA A 156 13.97 2.76 -10.82
C ALA A 156 14.40 3.28 -9.45
N GLU A 157 13.68 4.27 -8.94
CA GLU A 157 13.93 4.94 -7.67
C GLU A 157 12.65 4.94 -6.83
N LEU A 158 12.83 4.72 -5.53
CA LEU A 158 11.79 4.88 -4.52
C LEU A 158 12.21 6.03 -3.60
N THR A 159 11.38 7.06 -3.49
CA THR A 159 11.53 8.07 -2.45
C THR A 159 10.45 7.85 -1.39
N THR A 160 10.84 7.82 -0.12
CA THR A 160 9.91 7.68 1.00
C THR A 160 10.05 8.84 1.98
N LEU A 161 8.91 9.31 2.50
CA LEU A 161 8.83 10.44 3.42
C LEU A 161 8.57 9.95 4.84
N GLU A 162 9.42 10.35 5.79
CA GLU A 162 9.26 10.02 7.21
C GLU A 162 9.55 11.24 8.10
N PHE A 163 8.69 11.48 9.08
CA PHE A 163 8.93 12.53 10.06
C PHE A 163 10.02 12.13 11.05
N SER A 164 10.02 10.87 11.50
CA SER A 164 10.91 10.37 12.52
C SER A 164 12.31 10.01 12.00
N PRO A 165 13.38 10.71 12.42
CA PRO A 165 14.74 10.33 12.04
C PRO A 165 15.13 8.93 12.58
N TYR A 166 14.54 8.51 13.71
CA TYR A 166 14.79 7.20 14.29
C TYR A 166 14.16 6.07 13.46
N ARG A 167 12.89 6.21 13.06
CA ARG A 167 12.24 5.21 12.21
C ARG A 167 12.88 5.14 10.83
N ALA A 168 13.21 6.28 10.23
CA ALA A 168 13.93 6.34 8.96
C ALA A 168 15.32 5.68 9.04
N ASN A 169 16.03 5.79 10.15
CA ASN A 169 17.30 5.10 10.35
C ASN A 169 17.13 3.57 10.43
N ILE A 170 16.08 3.09 11.09
CA ILE A 170 15.73 1.65 11.10
C ILE A 170 15.38 1.19 9.68
N ALA A 171 14.56 1.96 8.96
CA ALA A 171 14.20 1.66 7.58
C ALA A 171 15.42 1.57 6.65
N LYS A 172 16.37 2.50 6.76
CA LYS A 172 17.65 2.46 6.03
C LYS A 172 18.44 1.18 6.31
N LYS A 173 18.53 0.77 7.58
CA LYS A 173 19.23 -0.47 7.97
C LYS A 173 18.53 -1.71 7.41
N LEU A 174 17.20 -1.75 7.43
CA LEU A 174 16.40 -2.81 6.83
C LEU A 174 16.65 -2.91 5.32
N HIS A 175 16.60 -1.78 4.61
CA HIS A 175 16.85 -1.76 3.17
C HIS A 175 18.27 -2.22 2.83
N ALA A 176 19.28 -1.75 3.58
CA ALA A 176 20.66 -2.18 3.42
C ALA A 176 20.85 -3.68 3.68
N SER A 177 20.21 -4.25 4.70
CA SER A 177 20.32 -5.70 5.00
C SER A 177 19.67 -6.58 3.91
N LEU A 178 18.71 -6.03 3.17
CA LEU A 178 18.04 -6.69 2.05
C LEU A 178 18.69 -6.42 0.68
N GLY A 179 19.71 -5.54 0.61
CA GLY A 179 20.32 -5.11 -0.65
C GLY A 179 19.40 -4.24 -1.52
N LEU A 180 18.51 -3.48 -0.89
CA LEU A 180 17.55 -2.57 -1.53
C LEU A 180 18.13 -1.14 -1.57
N ASP A 181 19.17 -0.95 -2.37
CA ASP A 181 20.01 0.27 -2.33
C ASP A 181 19.44 1.49 -3.08
N HIS A 182 18.29 1.35 -3.76
CA HIS A 182 17.70 2.39 -4.61
C HIS A 182 16.50 3.09 -3.95
N THR A 183 16.63 3.36 -2.64
CA THR A 183 15.62 4.03 -1.84
C THR A 183 16.19 5.30 -1.22
N GLU A 184 15.59 6.44 -1.55
CA GLU A 184 15.84 7.72 -0.88
C GLU A 184 14.87 7.91 0.28
N PHE A 185 15.40 8.36 1.42
CA PHE A 185 14.61 8.64 2.62
C PHE A 185 14.70 10.14 2.93
N VAL A 186 13.59 10.84 2.74
CA VAL A 186 13.47 12.28 3.00
C VAL A 186 12.83 12.48 4.37
N LEU A 187 13.51 13.25 5.22
CA LEU A 187 13.06 13.54 6.57
C LEU A 187 12.23 14.82 6.62
N GLY A 188 11.06 14.76 7.27
CA GLY A 188 10.24 15.94 7.58
C GLY A 188 8.73 15.71 7.46
N ASP A 189 7.95 16.74 7.80
CA ASP A 189 6.49 16.72 7.62
C ASP A 189 6.15 16.74 6.12
N PHE A 190 5.09 16.04 5.71
CA PHE A 190 4.65 16.00 4.31
C PHE A 190 4.31 17.38 3.76
N ASN A 191 3.80 18.30 4.59
CA ASN A 191 3.48 19.65 4.17
C ASN A 191 4.72 20.46 3.75
N ASP A 192 5.87 20.13 4.33
CA ASP A 192 7.13 20.84 4.07
C ASP A 192 7.97 20.11 3.01
N THR A 193 7.85 18.78 2.93
CA THR A 193 8.69 17.93 2.07
C THR A 193 8.07 17.64 0.71
N LEU A 194 6.75 17.48 0.61
CA LEU A 194 6.10 17.06 -0.63
C LEU A 194 6.16 18.15 -1.71
N GLY A 195 5.98 19.42 -1.32
CA GLY A 195 5.98 20.56 -2.25
C GLY A 195 7.31 20.73 -2.99
N PRO A 196 8.46 20.76 -2.29
CA PRO A 196 9.77 20.80 -2.93
C PRO A 196 10.16 19.50 -3.65
N LEU A 197 9.71 18.33 -3.16
CA LEU A 197 10.07 17.04 -3.74
C LEU A 197 9.42 16.82 -5.11
N LEU A 198 8.12 17.05 -5.24
CA LEU A 198 7.37 16.69 -6.45
C LEU A 198 7.94 17.29 -7.76
N PRO A 199 8.36 18.57 -7.82
CA PRO A 199 8.99 19.14 -9.02
C PRO A 199 10.40 18.61 -9.31
N ALA A 200 11.08 18.01 -8.32
CA ALA A 200 12.41 17.43 -8.49
C ALA A 200 12.37 15.99 -9.05
N LEU A 201 11.22 15.32 -8.92
CA LEU A 201 11.02 13.98 -9.48
C LEU A 201 10.87 14.04 -11.02
N PRO A 202 11.46 13.11 -11.78
CA PRO A 202 11.38 13.12 -13.24
C PRO A 202 9.93 13.03 -13.77
N SER A 203 9.16 12.08 -13.26
CA SER A 203 7.73 11.88 -13.51
C SER A 203 7.25 10.79 -12.56
N LEU A 204 6.36 11.11 -11.63
CA LEU A 204 5.85 10.13 -10.67
C LEU A 204 4.89 9.13 -11.34
N ASP A 205 5.22 7.84 -11.27
CA ASP A 205 4.44 6.74 -11.86
C ASP A 205 3.51 6.08 -10.82
N LEU A 206 3.97 5.99 -9.57
CA LEU A 206 3.23 5.36 -8.47
C LEU A 206 3.44 6.13 -7.17
N ALA A 207 2.35 6.39 -6.44
CA ALA A 207 2.40 6.91 -5.07
C ALA A 207 1.62 6.00 -4.11
N PHE A 208 2.26 5.61 -3.01
CA PHE A 208 1.60 4.97 -1.86
C PHE A 208 1.43 6.00 -0.74
N ILE A 209 0.17 6.30 -0.39
CA ILE A 209 -0.21 7.35 0.56
C ILE A 209 -0.69 6.68 1.84
N ASP A 210 0.20 6.61 2.82
CA ASP A 210 0.02 5.92 4.11
C ASP A 210 0.32 6.86 5.28
N GLY A 211 -0.29 8.05 5.26
CA GLY A 211 -0.16 8.95 6.39
C GLY A 211 -1.17 10.08 6.45
N ASN A 212 -1.25 10.68 7.63
CA ASN A 212 -2.24 11.67 8.08
C ASN A 212 -3.69 11.12 8.16
N HIS A 213 -4.18 10.40 7.14
CA HIS A 213 -5.53 9.80 7.05
C HIS A 213 -6.67 10.74 7.47
N LYS A 214 -6.51 12.03 7.14
CA LYS A 214 -7.49 13.09 7.39
C LYS A 214 -8.03 13.58 6.07
N TYR A 215 -9.32 13.92 6.05
CA TYR A 215 -10.04 14.34 4.86
C TYR A 215 -9.29 15.39 4.01
N LYS A 216 -8.96 16.56 4.59
CA LYS A 216 -8.33 17.66 3.85
C LYS A 216 -6.90 17.35 3.40
N PRO A 217 -6.00 16.81 4.26
CA PRO A 217 -4.67 16.42 3.81
C PRO A 217 -4.66 15.39 2.68
N THR A 218 -5.49 14.34 2.76
CA THR A 218 -5.55 13.32 1.70
C THR A 218 -5.88 13.95 0.35
N LEU A 219 -6.93 14.76 0.26
CA LEU A 219 -7.30 15.44 -0.98
C LEU A 219 -6.22 16.43 -1.47
N LYS A 220 -5.62 17.18 -0.54
CA LYS A 220 -4.51 18.10 -0.85
C LYS A 220 -3.32 17.35 -1.47
N TYR A 221 -2.91 16.24 -0.89
CA TYR A 221 -1.78 15.45 -1.41
C TYR A 221 -2.11 14.84 -2.77
N THR A 222 -3.34 14.34 -2.95
CA THR A 222 -3.84 13.90 -4.27
C THR A 222 -3.72 15.01 -5.31
N ASP A 223 -4.18 16.23 -5.00
CA ASP A 223 -4.09 17.37 -5.93
C ASP A 223 -2.66 17.75 -6.26
N MET A 224 -1.77 17.77 -5.27
CA MET A 224 -0.34 18.06 -5.47
C MET A 224 0.32 17.04 -6.39
N ILE A 225 0.09 15.74 -6.14
CA ILE A 225 0.64 14.65 -6.96
C ILE A 225 0.09 14.73 -8.38
N LEU A 226 -1.22 14.89 -8.55
CA LEU A 226 -1.83 14.99 -9.87
C LEU A 226 -1.35 16.23 -10.64
N GLY A 227 -1.11 17.35 -9.96
CA GLY A 227 -0.56 18.56 -10.57
C GLY A 227 0.89 18.41 -11.04
N ALA A 228 1.67 17.56 -10.37
CA ALA A 228 3.06 17.30 -10.70
C ALA A 228 3.24 16.18 -11.74
N SER A 229 2.35 15.20 -11.77
CA SER A 229 2.40 14.11 -12.75
C SER A 229 1.86 14.58 -14.11
N GLN A 230 2.59 14.33 -15.19
CA GLN A 230 2.16 14.63 -16.57
C GLN A 230 1.68 13.38 -17.33
N ASN A 231 1.98 12.20 -16.81
CA ASN A 231 1.70 10.90 -17.43
C ASN A 231 0.68 10.11 -16.62
N ASP A 232 0.49 8.84 -17.04
CA ASP A 232 -0.18 7.82 -16.25
C ASP A 232 0.37 7.80 -14.82
N VAL A 233 -0.50 7.78 -13.83
CA VAL A 233 -0.09 7.69 -12.42
C VAL A 233 -1.06 6.83 -11.63
N VAL A 234 -0.49 5.98 -10.76
CA VAL A 234 -1.22 5.13 -9.84
C VAL A 234 -1.08 5.69 -8.44
N LEU A 235 -2.21 6.00 -7.79
CA LEU A 235 -2.25 6.38 -6.39
C LEU A 235 -2.90 5.26 -5.59
N ILE A 236 -2.16 4.73 -4.61
CA ILE A 236 -2.64 3.73 -3.66
C ILE A 236 -2.79 4.43 -2.31
N TYR A 237 -3.98 4.38 -1.76
CA TYR A 237 -4.33 5.00 -0.48
C TYR A 237 -4.51 3.91 0.55
N ASP A 238 -3.83 4.06 1.68
CA ASP A 238 -4.04 3.15 2.79
C ASP A 238 -5.14 3.63 3.73
N ASP A 239 -5.67 2.68 4.51
CA ASP A 239 -6.56 2.92 5.62
C ASP A 239 -7.79 3.77 5.25
N ILE A 240 -8.38 3.47 4.08
CA ILE A 240 -9.53 4.21 3.50
C ILE A 240 -10.82 4.11 4.36
N ARG A 241 -10.76 3.42 5.50
CA ARG A 241 -11.83 3.26 6.52
C ARG A 241 -11.39 3.65 7.93
N TRP A 242 -10.22 4.26 8.08
CA TRP A 242 -9.67 4.64 9.38
C TRP A 242 -10.56 5.62 10.15
N SER A 243 -11.18 6.55 9.45
CA SER A 243 -12.08 7.55 10.02
C SER A 243 -13.14 7.97 9.02
N ASP A 244 -14.24 8.56 9.50
CA ASP A 244 -15.28 9.16 8.65
C ASP A 244 -14.69 10.16 7.65
N GLY A 245 -13.65 10.91 8.08
CA GLY A 245 -12.95 11.86 7.22
C GLY A 245 -12.18 11.18 6.10
N MET A 246 -11.50 10.07 6.39
CA MET A 246 -10.76 9.31 5.38
C MET A 246 -11.72 8.58 4.42
N GLU A 247 -12.80 7.99 4.94
CA GLU A 247 -13.83 7.36 4.09
C GLU A 247 -14.49 8.40 3.18
N LYS A 248 -14.78 9.61 3.69
CA LYS A 248 -15.27 10.72 2.88
C LYS A 248 -14.28 11.12 1.77
N ALA A 249 -12.99 11.24 2.09
CA ALA A 249 -11.98 11.59 1.09
C ALA A 249 -11.88 10.53 0.00
N TRP A 250 -11.88 9.26 0.39
CA TRP A 250 -11.85 8.16 -0.55
C TRP A 250 -13.09 8.14 -1.47
N LEU A 251 -14.29 8.39 -0.93
CA LEU A 251 -15.49 8.49 -1.75
C LEU A 251 -15.42 9.65 -2.75
N GLU A 252 -14.80 10.78 -2.38
CA GLU A 252 -14.61 11.90 -3.31
C GLU A 252 -13.57 11.56 -4.40
N ILE A 253 -12.46 10.92 -4.03
CA ILE A 253 -11.45 10.40 -4.97
C ILE A 253 -12.07 9.40 -5.95
N MET A 254 -12.94 8.51 -5.46
CA MET A 254 -13.69 7.59 -6.32
C MET A 254 -14.58 8.30 -7.34
N HIS A 255 -15.01 9.55 -7.11
CA HIS A 255 -15.86 10.27 -8.07
C HIS A 255 -15.11 11.37 -8.81
N ASP A 256 -13.80 11.48 -8.61
CA ASP A 256 -12.97 12.47 -9.28
C ASP A 256 -12.83 12.12 -10.78
N PRO A 257 -13.20 13.03 -11.70
CA PRO A 257 -13.13 12.77 -13.14
C PRO A 257 -11.70 12.65 -13.67
N ARG A 258 -10.68 13.04 -12.90
CA ARG A 258 -9.27 12.88 -13.28
C ARG A 258 -8.81 11.43 -13.24
N PHE A 259 -9.53 10.53 -12.56
CA PHE A 259 -9.20 9.10 -12.51
C PHE A 259 -10.01 8.31 -13.54
N SER A 260 -9.32 7.55 -14.39
CA SER A 260 -9.96 6.62 -15.32
C SER A 260 -10.43 5.35 -14.61
N VAL A 261 -9.69 4.87 -13.60
CA VAL A 261 -10.03 3.65 -12.86
C VAL A 261 -9.92 3.90 -11.37
N THR A 262 -10.92 3.49 -10.59
CA THR A 262 -10.78 3.42 -9.13
C THR A 262 -11.26 2.08 -8.59
N VAL A 263 -10.47 1.46 -7.72
CA VAL A 263 -10.76 0.17 -7.12
C VAL A 263 -10.75 0.29 -5.60
N ASP A 264 -11.84 -0.14 -4.97
CA ASP A 264 -12.03 -0.12 -3.52
C ASP A 264 -11.79 -1.51 -2.94
N LEU A 265 -10.68 -1.69 -2.22
CA LEU A 265 -10.28 -2.96 -1.62
C LEU A 265 -10.65 -3.06 -0.13
N ASN A 266 -11.61 -2.23 0.31
CA ASN A 266 -12.03 -2.09 1.70
C ASN A 266 -11.00 -1.46 2.65
N SER A 267 -9.78 -1.98 2.79
CA SER A 267 -8.74 -1.33 3.62
C SER A 267 -7.82 -0.42 2.81
N MET A 268 -7.56 -0.74 1.54
CA MET A 268 -6.83 0.12 0.61
C MET A 268 -7.72 0.57 -0.55
N GLY A 269 -7.40 1.72 -1.14
CA GLY A 269 -8.01 2.23 -2.35
C GLY A 269 -6.96 2.44 -3.44
N ILE A 270 -7.29 2.15 -4.69
CA ILE A 270 -6.40 2.38 -5.83
C ILE A 270 -7.11 3.32 -6.80
N ALA A 271 -6.46 4.42 -7.18
CA ALA A 271 -6.95 5.34 -8.18
C ALA A 271 -5.89 5.50 -9.28
N VAL A 272 -6.30 5.33 -10.53
CA VAL A 272 -5.43 5.38 -11.70
C VAL A 272 -5.88 6.51 -12.60
N ARG A 273 -4.95 7.39 -12.94
CA ARG A 273 -5.14 8.35 -14.02
C ARG A 273 -4.37 7.84 -15.22
N SER A 274 -5.08 7.64 -16.33
CA SER A 274 -4.48 7.37 -17.63
C SER A 274 -4.32 8.67 -18.42
N SER A 275 -3.21 8.81 -19.11
CA SER A 275 -2.97 9.85 -20.12
C SER A 275 -3.87 9.68 -21.34
N GLN A 276 -4.40 8.47 -21.54
CA GLN A 276 -5.38 8.18 -22.59
C GLN A 276 -6.79 8.40 -22.07
N SER A 277 -7.65 8.98 -22.91
CA SER A 277 -9.06 9.16 -22.59
C SER A 277 -9.80 7.83 -22.67
N HIS A 278 -10.26 7.34 -21.52
CA HIS A 278 -11.11 6.16 -21.40
C HIS A 278 -12.34 6.49 -20.53
N PRO A 279 -13.47 5.77 -20.69
CA PRO A 279 -14.58 5.88 -19.75
C PRO A 279 -14.12 5.64 -18.31
N ALA A 280 -14.77 6.27 -17.34
CA ALA A 280 -14.47 6.03 -15.94
C ALA A 280 -14.96 4.62 -15.52
N TYR A 281 -14.05 3.79 -15.00
CA TYR A 281 -14.37 2.56 -14.26
C TYR A 281 -14.31 2.81 -12.75
N ARG A 282 -15.32 2.33 -12.03
CA ARG A 282 -15.45 2.43 -10.57
C ARG A 282 -15.86 1.06 -10.03
N SER A 283 -14.99 0.40 -9.27
CA SER A 283 -15.33 -0.89 -8.68
C SER A 283 -16.35 -0.73 -7.56
N GLN A 284 -17.07 -1.81 -7.27
CA GLN A 284 -17.69 -1.96 -5.96
C GLN A 284 -16.64 -2.32 -4.90
N ARG A 285 -16.96 -2.15 -3.62
CA ARG A 285 -16.09 -2.52 -2.49
C ARG A 285 -15.79 -4.01 -2.48
N ILE A 286 -14.51 -4.37 -2.50
CA ILE A 286 -14.00 -5.74 -2.41
C ILE A 286 -13.37 -5.95 -1.03
N ARG A 287 -14.05 -6.67 -0.12
CA ARG A 287 -13.66 -6.75 1.29
C ARG A 287 -12.41 -7.60 1.61
N SER A 288 -12.01 -8.48 0.71
CA SER A 288 -11.09 -9.59 1.02
C SER A 288 -9.68 -9.44 0.43
N LEU A 289 -9.43 -8.39 -0.35
CA LEU A 289 -8.21 -8.27 -1.12
C LEU A 289 -7.04 -7.69 -0.29
N SER A 290 -7.31 -6.66 0.51
CA SER A 290 -6.28 -6.01 1.33
C SER A 290 -6.50 -6.15 2.84
N ALA A 291 -7.51 -6.90 3.26
CA ALA A 291 -7.79 -7.24 4.66
C ALA A 291 -6.94 -8.42 5.15
#